data_AF-A0A7I0J4Z1-F1
#
_entry.id   AF-A0A7I0J4Z1-F1
#
_cell.length_a   1.000
_cell.length_b   1.000
_cell.length_c   1.000
_cell.angle_alpha   90.00
_cell.angle_beta   90.00
_cell.angle_gamma   90.00
#
_symmetry.space_group_name_H-M   'P 1'
#
loop_
_entity.id
_entity.type
_entity.pdbx_description
1 polymer ?
#
loop_
_entity_poly.entity_id
_entity_poly.type
_entity_poly.pdbx_seq_one_letter_code
_entity_poly.pdbx_strand_id
1 'polypeptide(L)'
;QRWTGKHIAHEVGVSPATVSRVLKRAGLSRLRDIEPAEPIRRYEREHPGEMIHIDIKKLGRFERIGHRITGKRTGNASSRGSSWEFVHVCIDDASRIAFSQILPDEKKE
;
A
#
# COMPACT_ATOMS: atom_id res chain seq x y z
N GLN A 1 -26.18 -5.04 -9.38
CA GLN A 1 -26.11 -5.59 -8.01
C GLN A 1 -24.93 -6.57 -7.96
N ARG A 2 -24.11 -6.60 -6.88
CA ARG A 2 -22.98 -7.56 -6.74
C ARG A 2 -23.39 -8.74 -5.87
N TRP A 3 -23.18 -9.97 -6.35
CA TRP A 3 -23.50 -11.19 -5.60
C TRP A 3 -22.24 -12.01 -5.30
N THR A 4 -22.22 -12.64 -4.14
CA THR A 4 -21.18 -13.62 -3.82
C THR A 4 -21.46 -14.92 -4.57
N GLY A 5 -20.43 -15.75 -4.79
CA GLY A 5 -20.64 -17.08 -5.37
C GLY A 5 -21.63 -17.95 -4.58
N LYS A 6 -21.75 -17.74 -3.26
CA LYS A 6 -22.76 -18.40 -2.41
C LYS A 6 -24.18 -17.92 -2.70
N HIS A 7 -24.37 -16.62 -2.91
CA HIS A 7 -25.68 -16.07 -3.29
C HIS A 7 -26.11 -16.57 -4.66
N ILE A 8 -25.19 -16.60 -5.64
CA ILE A 8 -25.45 -17.20 -6.96
C ILE A 8 -25.85 -18.67 -6.82
N ALA A 9 -25.14 -19.43 -5.98
CA ALA A 9 -25.43 -20.85 -5.74
C ALA A 9 -26.83 -21.07 -5.13
N HIS A 10 -27.23 -20.23 -4.17
CA HIS A 10 -28.56 -20.24 -3.58
C HIS A 10 -29.64 -19.95 -4.63
N GLU A 11 -29.45 -18.89 -5.42
CA GLU A 11 -30.43 -18.44 -6.42
C GLU A 11 -30.64 -19.46 -7.54
N VAL A 12 -29.57 -20.09 -8.02
CA VAL A 12 -29.62 -21.03 -9.15
C VAL A 12 -29.78 -22.49 -8.73
N GLY A 13 -29.83 -22.78 -7.42
CA GLY A 13 -30.07 -24.12 -6.90
C GLY A 13 -28.94 -25.14 -7.14
N VAL A 14 -27.70 -24.69 -7.28
CA VAL A 14 -26.53 -25.59 -7.50
C VAL A 14 -25.49 -25.45 -6.41
N SER A 15 -24.60 -26.44 -6.28
CA SER A 15 -23.54 -26.38 -5.27
C SER A 15 -22.62 -25.15 -5.47
N PRO A 16 -22.12 -24.52 -4.39
CA PRO A 16 -21.10 -23.47 -4.49
C PRO A 16 -19.85 -23.89 -5.26
N ALA A 17 -19.49 -25.19 -5.22
CA ALA A 17 -18.39 -25.74 -6.00
C ALA A 17 -18.66 -25.68 -7.51
N THR A 18 -19.90 -25.92 -7.94
CA THR A 18 -20.31 -25.76 -9.35
C THR A 18 -20.21 -24.31 -9.78
N VAL A 19 -20.73 -23.36 -9.00
CA VAL A 19 -20.61 -21.93 -9.29
C VAL A 19 -19.14 -21.51 -9.37
N SER A 20 -18.30 -21.95 -8.43
CA SER A 20 -16.86 -21.66 -8.44
C SER A 20 -16.17 -22.15 -9.72
N ARG A 21 -16.45 -23.38 -10.16
CA ARG A 21 -15.91 -23.92 -11.42
C ARG A 21 -16.38 -23.12 -12.64
N VAL A 22 -17.65 -22.73 -12.69
CA VAL A 22 -18.22 -21.93 -13.78
C VAL A 22 -17.57 -20.55 -13.83
N LEU A 23 -17.52 -19.83 -12.69
CA LEU A 23 -16.89 -18.51 -12.61
C LEU A 23 -15.40 -18.58 -12.97
N LYS A 24 -14.67 -19.61 -12.52
CA LYS A 24 -13.27 -19.80 -12.88
C LYS A 24 -13.10 -20.02 -14.38
N ARG A 25 -13.95 -20.83 -15.01
CA ARG A 25 -13.93 -21.07 -16.47
C ARG A 25 -14.25 -19.80 -17.26
N ALA A 26 -15.18 -18.98 -16.76
CA ALA A 26 -15.53 -17.69 -17.35
C ALA A 26 -14.48 -16.60 -17.08
N GLY A 27 -13.48 -16.86 -16.24
CA GLY A 27 -12.50 -15.84 -15.82
C GLY A 27 -13.08 -14.78 -14.89
N LEU A 28 -14.19 -15.06 -14.19
CA LEU A 28 -14.93 -14.11 -13.32
C LEU A 28 -14.92 -14.53 -11.84
N SER A 29 -13.90 -15.27 -11.43
CA SER A 29 -13.83 -15.86 -10.08
C SER A 29 -13.36 -14.89 -9.00
N ARG A 30 -12.80 -13.75 -9.37
CA ARG A 30 -12.23 -12.75 -8.45
C ARG A 30 -12.88 -11.40 -8.69
N LEU A 31 -12.89 -10.57 -7.63
CA LEU A 31 -13.44 -9.21 -7.70
C LEU A 31 -12.77 -8.36 -8.81
N ARG A 32 -11.45 -8.50 -8.98
CA ARG A 32 -10.71 -7.79 -10.03
C ARG A 32 -11.13 -8.14 -11.47
N ASP A 33 -11.80 -9.28 -11.65
CA ASP A 33 -12.21 -9.76 -12.96
C ASP A 33 -13.54 -9.11 -13.38
N ILE A 34 -14.34 -8.64 -12.41
CA ILE A 34 -15.61 -7.92 -12.62
C ILE A 34 -15.47 -6.40 -12.44
N GLU A 35 -14.38 -5.97 -11.79
CA GLU A 35 -14.01 -4.58 -11.60
C GLU A 35 -12.58 -4.38 -12.10
N PRO A 36 -12.40 -4.14 -13.41
CA PRO A 36 -11.08 -3.82 -13.92
C PRO A 36 -10.56 -2.55 -13.23
N ALA A 37 -9.25 -2.52 -13.00
CA ALA A 37 -8.62 -1.32 -12.47
C ALA A 37 -8.78 -0.17 -13.48
N GLU A 38 -9.06 1.02 -12.96
CA GLU A 38 -9.07 2.24 -13.77
C GLU A 38 -7.72 2.39 -14.50
N PRO A 39 -7.72 2.85 -15.77
CA PRO A 39 -6.48 3.11 -16.49
C PRO A 39 -5.57 4.07 -15.73
N ILE A 40 -4.27 3.76 -15.69
CA ILE A 40 -3.27 4.62 -15.04
C ILE A 40 -3.16 5.93 -15.82
N ARG A 41 -3.55 7.04 -15.22
CA ARG A 41 -3.35 8.38 -15.77
C ARG A 41 -1.98 8.88 -15.32
N ARG A 42 -1.04 8.98 -16.26
CA ARG A 42 0.29 9.59 -16.02
C ARG A 42 0.30 11.00 -16.56
N TYR A 43 0.88 11.91 -15.80
CA TYR A 43 1.17 13.27 -16.20
C TYR A 43 2.58 13.61 -15.72
N GLU A 44 3.19 14.60 -16.36
CA GLU A 44 4.42 15.24 -15.93
C GLU A 44 4.31 16.72 -16.30
N ARG A 45 4.82 17.60 -15.45
CA ARG A 45 4.99 19.03 -15.77
C ARG A 45 6.19 19.26 -16.69
N GLU A 46 6.18 20.35 -17.45
CA GLU A 46 7.20 20.59 -18.48
C GLU A 46 8.49 21.17 -17.88
N HIS A 47 8.36 21.96 -16.81
CA HIS A 47 9.45 22.70 -16.21
C HIS A 47 9.60 22.39 -14.71
N PRO A 48 10.84 22.32 -14.19
CA PRO A 48 11.10 22.17 -12.76
C PRO A 48 10.43 23.27 -11.94
N GLY A 49 9.89 22.91 -10.78
CA GLY A 49 9.23 23.82 -9.84
C GLY A 49 7.73 24.03 -10.10
N GLU A 50 7.17 23.53 -11.19
CA GLU A 50 5.74 23.65 -11.50
C GLU A 50 4.85 22.77 -10.61
N MET A 51 5.38 21.63 -10.15
CA MET A 51 4.69 20.76 -9.20
C MET A 51 5.69 20.03 -8.31
N ILE A 52 5.48 20.13 -7.01
CA ILE A 52 6.24 19.41 -5.99
C ILE A 52 5.28 18.48 -5.27
N HIS A 53 5.55 17.17 -5.34
CA HIS A 53 4.86 16.15 -4.56
C HIS A 53 5.43 16.16 -3.15
N ILE A 54 4.59 16.33 -2.14
CA ILE A 54 4.99 16.33 -0.73
C ILE A 54 4.28 15.18 -0.02
N ASP A 55 5.04 14.40 0.74
CA ASP A 55 4.53 13.34 1.60
C ASP A 55 5.21 13.38 2.98
N ILE A 56 4.48 12.98 4.01
CA ILE A 56 5.03 12.76 5.35
C ILE A 56 4.76 11.32 5.74
N LYS A 57 5.84 10.55 5.85
CA LYS A 57 5.75 9.14 6.23
C LYS A 57 6.13 8.94 7.69
N LYS A 58 5.13 8.60 8.50
CA LYS A 58 5.31 8.18 9.90
C LYS A 58 5.92 6.78 9.95
N LEU A 59 7.07 6.65 10.60
CA LEU A 59 7.82 5.40 10.73
C LEU A 59 8.14 5.10 12.19
N GLY A 60 8.08 3.81 12.55
CA GLY A 60 8.53 3.37 13.86
C GLY A 60 10.03 3.54 13.96
N ARG A 61 10.49 4.27 14.98
CA ARG A 61 11.91 4.48 15.22
C ARG A 61 12.59 3.19 15.65
N PHE A 62 13.77 2.93 15.10
CA PHE A 62 14.62 1.83 15.54
C PHE A 62 15.80 2.38 16.32
N GLU A 63 15.87 2.05 17.61
CA GLU A 63 17.00 2.44 18.47
C GLU A 63 18.15 1.41 18.44
N ARG A 64 17.91 0.23 17.87
CA ARG A 64 18.85 -0.90 17.94
C ARG A 64 18.90 -1.65 16.62
N ILE A 65 20.08 -2.18 16.32
CA ILE A 65 20.34 -3.02 15.14
C ILE A 65 19.55 -4.34 15.28
N GLY A 66 18.84 -4.71 14.22
CA GLY A 66 17.97 -5.89 14.19
C GLY A 66 18.73 -7.23 14.26
N HIS A 67 18.03 -8.28 14.67
CA HIS A 67 18.57 -9.64 14.83
C HIS A 67 19.12 -10.28 13.54
N ARG A 68 18.70 -9.79 12.37
CA ARG A 68 19.27 -10.25 11.08
C ARG A 68 20.76 -9.94 10.98
N ILE A 69 21.20 -8.82 11.56
CA ILE A 69 22.60 -8.42 11.60
C ILE A 69 23.27 -8.97 12.87
N THR A 70 22.60 -8.90 14.02
CA THR A 70 23.23 -9.25 15.31
C THR A 70 23.18 -10.75 15.66
N GLY A 71 22.42 -11.57 14.92
CA GLY A 71 22.19 -12.99 15.19
C GLY A 71 21.36 -13.30 16.46
N LYS A 72 21.14 -12.32 17.33
CA LYS A 72 20.45 -12.46 18.61
C LYS A 72 18.95 -12.24 18.46
N ARG A 73 18.17 -13.33 18.44
CA ARG A 73 16.69 -13.31 18.31
C ARG A 73 15.97 -12.94 19.61
N THR A 74 16.56 -13.27 20.76
CA THR A 74 16.02 -13.01 22.11
C THR A 74 16.75 -11.83 22.78
N GLY A 75 16.07 -11.11 23.68
CA GLY A 75 16.65 -9.94 24.38
C GLY A 75 16.76 -8.64 23.56
N ASN A 76 16.74 -8.73 22.23
CA ASN A 76 16.55 -7.59 21.31
C ASN A 76 15.07 -7.31 21.00
N ALA A 77 14.17 -8.06 21.63
CA ALA A 77 12.74 -7.94 21.44
C ALA A 77 12.22 -6.75 22.22
N SER A 78 12.47 -5.55 21.68
CA SER A 78 11.47 -4.53 21.40
C SER A 78 12.08 -3.14 21.48
N SER A 79 11.87 -2.34 20.45
CA SER A 79 11.71 -0.89 20.57
C SER A 79 10.43 -0.56 21.38
N ARG A 80 10.16 -1.24 22.49
CA ARG A 80 9.03 -0.95 23.38
C ARG A 80 9.36 0.38 24.03
N GLY A 81 8.64 1.41 23.60
CA GLY A 81 8.87 2.80 23.99
C GLY A 81 9.54 3.67 22.93
N SER A 82 9.95 3.12 21.78
CA SER A 82 10.50 3.96 20.72
C SER A 82 9.42 4.84 20.11
N SER A 83 9.75 6.12 19.97
CA SER A 83 8.88 7.14 19.40
C SER A 83 8.65 6.90 17.91
N TRP A 84 7.77 7.72 17.33
CA TRP A 84 7.65 7.82 15.89
C TRP A 84 8.68 8.82 15.36
N GLU A 85 9.16 8.58 14.15
CA GLU A 85 9.90 9.56 13.34
C GLU A 85 9.08 9.83 12.08
N PHE A 86 9.14 11.06 11.58
CA PHE A 86 8.37 11.50 10.43
C PHE A 86 9.34 11.86 9.33
N VAL A 87 9.31 11.10 8.23
CA VAL A 87 10.11 11.39 7.04
C VAL A 87 9.30 12.32 6.16
N HIS A 88 9.68 13.58 6.14
CA HIS A 88 9.17 14.58 5.22
C HIS A 88 9.90 14.42 3.91
N VAL A 89 9.18 14.18 2.83
CA VAL A 89 9.73 13.96 1.49
C VAL A 89 9.09 14.95 0.55
N CYS A 90 9.91 15.58 -0.29
CA CYS A 90 9.43 16.32 -1.44
C CYS A 90 10.15 15.87 -2.71
N ILE A 91 9.40 15.76 -3.80
CA ILE A 91 9.90 15.37 -5.12
C ILE A 91 9.33 16.33 -6.15
N ASP A 92 10.22 16.98 -6.89
CA ASP A 92 9.82 17.77 -8.05
C ASP A 92 9.39 16.85 -9.20
N ASP A 93 8.23 17.13 -9.79
CA ASP A 93 7.61 16.26 -10.78
C ASP A 93 8.41 16.18 -12.09
N ALA A 94 8.97 17.30 -12.56
CA ALA A 94 9.66 17.38 -13.86
C ALA A 94 11.15 17.00 -13.77
N SER A 95 11.89 17.56 -12.82
CA SER A 95 13.33 17.31 -12.66
C SER A 95 13.64 16.00 -11.93
N ARG A 96 12.65 15.42 -11.23
CA ARG A 96 12.80 14.26 -10.33
C ARG A 96 13.81 14.47 -9.20
N ILE A 97 14.19 15.72 -8.91
CA ILE A 97 14.99 16.05 -7.73
C ILE A 97 14.16 15.74 -6.49
N ALA A 98 14.76 15.01 -5.56
CA ALA A 98 14.14 14.61 -4.31
C ALA A 98 14.90 15.18 -3.11
N PHE A 99 14.16 15.63 -2.11
CA PHE A 99 14.68 16.01 -0.80
C PHE A 99 13.91 15.26 0.28
N SER A 100 14.62 14.86 1.33
CA SER A 100 14.01 14.19 2.48
C SER A 100 14.67 14.65 3.78
N GLN A 101 13.84 14.84 4.80
CA GLN A 101 14.29 15.17 6.15
C GLN A 101 13.48 14.38 7.18
N ILE A 102 14.14 14.00 8.28
CA ILE A 102 13.47 13.39 9.43
C ILE A 102 13.18 14.48 10.45
N LEU A 103 11.90 14.59 10.85
CA LEU A 103 11.41 15.55 11.85
C LEU A 103 10.66 14.81 12.97
N PRO A 104 10.51 15.44 14.15
CA PRO A 104 9.88 14.83 15.32
C PRO A 104 8.36 14.65 15.17
N ASP A 105 7.70 15.43 14.31
CA ASP A 105 6.26 15.37 14.05
C ASP A 105 5.89 15.76 12.60
N GLU A 106 4.60 15.67 12.28
CA GLU A 106 4.00 16.03 10.99
C GLU A 106 3.58 17.50 10.88
N LYS A 107 3.85 18.34 11.90
CA LYS A 107 3.28 19.68 11.99
C LYS A 107 4.16 20.71 11.28
N LYS A 108 3.48 21.78 10.85
CA LYS A 108 4.10 23.05 10.49
C LYS A 108 4.13 23.90 11.77
N GLU A 109 5.26 24.57 12.03
CA GLU A 109 5.41 25.50 13.18
C GLU A 109 4.29 26.54 13.27
#